data_AF-A0A7W1XU92-F1
#
_entry.id   AF-A0A7W1XU92-F1
#
_cell.length_a   1.000
_cell.length_b   1.000
_cell.length_c   1.000
_cell.angle_alpha   90.00
_cell.angle_beta   90.00
_cell.angle_gamma   90.00
#
_symmetry.space_group_name_H-M   'P 1'
#
loop_
_entity.id
_entity.type
_entity.pdbx_description
1 polymer ?
#
loop_
_entity_poly.entity_id
_entity_poly.type
_entity_poly.pdbx_seq_one_letter_code
_entity_poly.pdbx_strand_id
1 'polypeptide(L)'
;MRTVDAFLKGYKPAFLEIPNTKWTTKHLDFLLENYPYVSERDYDLLFGRQFYLFFQNELIQALFQAEIKRSTFSKEEVDRIFGTILGFPPKAIEYYVRMMEEERRGNLEVYQQMKNRKIAIIYCGCSFSSDIKDFEINALWLLDKYPYEEAKKDGMYIRLNGERLPVPIENYRQIMEFHEYILGAVPV
;
A
#
# COMPACT_ATOMS: atom_id res chain seq x y z
N MET A 1 -5.98 9.13 -8.81
CA MET A 1 -5.19 8.27 -9.71
C MET A 1 -5.45 6.79 -9.43
N ARG A 2 -5.66 5.95 -10.46
CA ARG A 2 -5.71 4.49 -10.27
C ARG A 2 -4.30 3.92 -10.18
N THR A 3 -4.14 2.78 -9.51
CA THR A 3 -2.84 2.12 -9.29
C THR A 3 -2.08 1.84 -10.59
N VAL A 4 -2.76 1.26 -11.59
CA VAL A 4 -2.13 0.95 -12.88
C VAL A 4 -1.70 2.21 -13.63
N ASP A 5 -2.47 3.30 -13.56
CA ASP A 5 -2.12 4.55 -14.25
C ASP A 5 -0.85 5.18 -13.61
N ALA A 6 -0.73 5.12 -12.27
CA ALA A 6 0.47 5.58 -11.57
C ALA A 6 1.70 4.73 -11.90
N PHE A 7 1.52 3.41 -12.05
CA PHE A 7 2.58 2.52 -12.50
C PHE A 7 2.98 2.82 -13.95
N LEU A 8 2.05 2.89 -14.90
CA LEU A 8 2.39 3.18 -16.31
C LEU A 8 3.09 4.54 -16.51
N LYS A 9 2.94 5.47 -15.58
CA LYS A 9 3.63 6.77 -15.56
C LYS A 9 5.00 6.75 -14.88
N GLY A 10 5.43 5.62 -14.33
CA GLY A 10 6.68 5.48 -13.60
C GLY A 10 6.66 6.06 -12.17
N TYR A 11 5.49 6.48 -11.66
CA TYR A 11 5.40 7.07 -10.32
C TYR A 11 5.58 6.02 -9.22
N LYS A 12 5.14 4.78 -9.48
CA LYS A 12 5.25 3.66 -8.56
C LYS A 12 6.29 2.64 -9.02
N PRO A 13 7.10 2.09 -8.09
CA PRO A 13 8.15 1.13 -8.42
C PRO A 13 7.60 -0.22 -8.88
N ALA A 14 6.45 -0.65 -8.33
CA ALA A 14 5.83 -1.93 -8.65
C ALA A 14 4.30 -1.84 -8.66
N PHE A 15 3.67 -2.81 -9.33
CA PHE A 15 2.23 -2.96 -9.43
C PHE A 15 1.84 -4.43 -9.25
N LEU A 16 0.97 -4.69 -8.27
CA LEU A 16 0.34 -5.98 -8.08
C LEU A 16 -0.96 -6.06 -8.85
N GLU A 17 -1.06 -7.07 -9.72
CA GLU A 17 -2.27 -7.45 -10.42
C GLU A 17 -2.75 -8.83 -9.94
N ILE A 18 -4.04 -8.94 -9.67
CA ILE A 18 -4.70 -10.20 -9.27
C ILE A 18 -5.78 -10.47 -10.33
N PRO A 19 -5.47 -11.31 -11.32
CA PRO A 19 -6.36 -11.55 -12.45
C PRO A 19 -7.67 -12.22 -12.02
N ASN A 20 -8.67 -12.16 -12.91
CA ASN A 20 -10.01 -12.75 -12.69
C ASN A 20 -10.78 -12.15 -11.51
N THR A 21 -10.40 -10.95 -11.06
CA THR A 21 -11.16 -10.16 -10.09
C THR A 21 -11.86 -9.00 -10.79
N LYS A 22 -12.88 -8.42 -10.13
CA LYS A 22 -13.54 -7.19 -10.62
C LYS A 22 -12.63 -5.97 -10.71
N TRP A 23 -11.40 -6.08 -10.20
CA TRP A 23 -10.40 -5.01 -10.17
C TRP A 23 -9.27 -5.21 -11.18
N THR A 24 -9.32 -6.30 -11.96
CA THR A 24 -8.30 -6.62 -12.97
C THR A 24 -8.13 -5.47 -13.95
N THR A 25 -6.89 -5.06 -14.20
CA THR A 25 -6.61 -4.02 -15.18
C THR A 25 -6.91 -4.48 -16.61
N LYS A 26 -7.40 -3.55 -17.43
CA LYS A 26 -7.52 -3.75 -18.89
C LYS A 26 -6.16 -3.75 -19.61
N HIS A 27 -5.08 -3.45 -18.90
CA HIS A 27 -3.72 -3.35 -19.43
C HIS A 27 -2.88 -4.61 -19.20
N LEU A 28 -3.49 -5.74 -18.79
CA LEU A 28 -2.73 -6.92 -18.36
C LEU A 28 -1.82 -7.44 -19.47
N ASP A 29 -2.35 -7.61 -20.70
CA ASP A 29 -1.57 -8.09 -21.84
C ASP A 29 -0.38 -7.17 -22.14
N PHE A 30 -0.63 -5.85 -22.16
CA PHE A 30 0.42 -4.85 -22.34
C PHE A 30 1.49 -4.93 -21.25
N LEU A 31 1.10 -5.12 -19.98
CA LEU A 31 2.04 -5.22 -18.87
C LEU A 31 2.90 -6.48 -18.97
N LEU A 32 2.31 -7.63 -19.35
CA LEU A 32 3.02 -8.89 -19.54
C LEU A 32 4.06 -8.83 -20.67
N GLU A 33 3.78 -8.07 -21.72
CA GLU A 33 4.69 -7.91 -22.85
C GLU A 33 5.83 -6.90 -22.60
N ASN A 34 5.59 -5.88 -21.77
CA ASN A 34 6.48 -4.70 -21.71
C ASN A 34 7.19 -4.49 -20.37
N TYR A 35 6.81 -5.19 -19.31
CA TYR A 35 7.38 -4.98 -17.98
C TYR A 35 7.90 -6.28 -17.37
N PRO A 36 9.05 -6.24 -16.67
CA PRO A 36 9.50 -7.38 -15.88
C PRO A 36 8.49 -7.67 -14.76
N TYR A 37 8.25 -8.95 -14.50
CA TYR A 37 7.34 -9.39 -13.45
C TYR A 37 7.77 -10.70 -12.80
N VAL A 38 7.17 -10.98 -11.65
CA VAL A 38 7.14 -12.33 -11.05
C VAL A 38 5.68 -12.75 -10.84
N SER A 39 5.46 -14.05 -10.73
CA SER A 39 4.14 -14.68 -10.64
C SER A 39 4.06 -15.70 -9.52
N GLU A 40 2.89 -16.32 -9.35
CA GLU A 40 2.69 -17.44 -8.42
C GLU A 40 3.58 -18.65 -8.71
N ARG A 41 4.13 -18.75 -9.93
CA ARG A 41 5.07 -19.82 -10.31
C ARG A 41 6.46 -19.61 -9.74
N ASP A 42 6.83 -18.36 -9.48
CA ASP A 42 8.14 -17.98 -8.97
C ASP A 42 8.14 -18.00 -7.43
N TYR A 43 7.08 -17.46 -6.82
CA TYR A 43 6.94 -17.32 -5.37
C TYR A 43 5.47 -17.44 -4.94
N ASP A 44 5.20 -18.19 -3.86
CA ASP A 44 3.86 -18.24 -3.27
C ASP A 44 3.61 -17.05 -2.32
N LEU A 45 3.45 -15.85 -2.88
CA LEU A 45 3.24 -14.63 -2.08
C LEU A 45 1.79 -14.45 -1.61
N LEU A 46 0.82 -15.04 -2.31
CA LEU A 46 -0.61 -14.86 -2.05
C LEU A 46 -1.34 -16.18 -1.71
N PHE A 47 -0.63 -17.17 -1.18
CA PHE A 47 -1.17 -18.45 -0.69
C PHE A 47 -1.97 -19.23 -1.75
N GLY A 48 -1.33 -19.50 -2.88
CA GLY A 48 -1.88 -20.24 -4.02
C GLY A 48 -2.79 -19.42 -4.93
N ARG A 49 -2.94 -18.10 -4.69
CA ARG A 49 -3.67 -17.22 -5.61
C ARG A 49 -2.78 -16.80 -6.75
N GLN A 50 -3.33 -16.84 -7.97
CA GLN A 50 -2.67 -16.30 -9.16
C GLN A 50 -2.41 -14.80 -8.99
N PHE A 51 -1.21 -14.36 -9.38
CA PHE A 51 -0.86 -12.94 -9.36
C PHE A 51 0.25 -12.61 -10.36
N TYR A 52 0.37 -11.32 -10.66
CA TYR A 52 1.54 -10.76 -11.31
C TYR A 52 2.01 -9.55 -10.52
N LEU A 53 3.27 -9.56 -10.09
CA LEU A 53 3.93 -8.39 -9.52
C LEU A 53 4.87 -7.81 -10.58
N PHE A 54 4.41 -6.74 -11.22
CA PHE A 54 5.14 -6.00 -12.24
C PHE A 54 6.09 -4.99 -11.60
N PHE A 55 7.24 -4.76 -12.22
CA PHE A 55 8.25 -3.79 -11.79
C PHE A 55 8.54 -2.81 -12.92
N GLN A 56 8.90 -1.57 -12.58
CA GLN A 56 9.25 -0.56 -13.59
C GLN A 56 10.44 -0.96 -14.48
N ASN A 57 11.38 -1.73 -13.94
CA ASN A 57 12.58 -2.16 -14.64
C ASN A 57 13.22 -3.38 -13.96
N GLU A 58 14.17 -4.00 -14.66
CA GLU A 58 14.88 -5.21 -14.20
C GLU A 58 15.67 -4.99 -12.90
N LEU A 59 16.17 -3.76 -12.65
CA LEU A 59 16.89 -3.46 -11.42
C LEU A 59 15.98 -3.60 -10.20
N ILE A 60 14.76 -3.07 -10.25
CA ILE A 60 13.80 -3.18 -9.15
C ILE A 60 13.37 -4.64 -8.94
N GLN A 61 13.16 -5.39 -10.03
CA GLN A 61 12.88 -6.83 -9.96
C GLN A 61 14.04 -7.59 -9.30
N ALA A 62 15.28 -7.31 -9.68
CA ALA A 62 16.47 -7.95 -9.12
C ALA A 62 16.63 -7.66 -7.63
N LEU A 63 16.37 -6.43 -7.19
CA LEU A 63 16.37 -6.05 -5.77
C LEU A 63 15.30 -6.83 -5.00
N PHE A 64 14.07 -6.90 -5.54
CA PHE A 64 13.00 -7.69 -4.93
C PHE A 64 13.39 -9.16 -4.79
N GLN A 65 13.92 -9.78 -5.85
CA GLN A 65 14.34 -11.18 -5.82
C GLN A 65 15.50 -11.42 -4.84
N ALA A 66 16.44 -10.48 -4.70
CA ALA A 66 17.54 -10.58 -3.74
C ALA A 66 17.03 -10.55 -2.30
N GLU A 67 16.11 -9.64 -1.98
CA GLU A 67 15.48 -9.55 -0.66
C GLU A 67 14.66 -10.80 -0.35
N ILE A 68 13.85 -11.26 -1.30
CA ILE A 68 13.04 -12.48 -1.12
C ILE A 68 13.89 -13.73 -0.93
N LYS A 69 15.00 -13.89 -1.66
CA LYS A 69 15.90 -15.04 -1.51
C LYS A 69 16.62 -15.07 -0.15
N ARG A 70 16.76 -13.91 0.50
CA ARG A 70 17.36 -13.78 1.84
C ARG A 70 16.33 -13.94 2.96
N SER A 71 15.05 -13.82 2.66
CA SER A 71 13.97 -14.00 3.62
C SER A 71 13.89 -15.45 4.10
N THR A 72 13.44 -15.61 5.33
CA THR A 72 13.02 -16.91 5.87
C THR A 72 11.68 -17.38 5.30
N PHE A 73 11.04 -16.57 4.45
CA PHE A 73 9.67 -16.75 3.96
C PHE A 73 8.63 -16.82 5.10
N SER A 74 8.96 -16.26 6.27
CA SER A 74 7.93 -15.95 7.26
C SER A 74 6.93 -14.97 6.64
N LYS A 75 5.66 -15.13 6.96
CA LYS A 75 4.60 -14.30 6.39
C LYS A 75 4.81 -12.82 6.72
N GLU A 76 5.33 -12.52 7.90
CA GLU A 76 5.67 -11.18 8.36
C GLU A 76 6.76 -10.54 7.50
N GLU A 77 7.83 -11.27 7.16
CA GLU A 77 8.88 -10.75 6.27
C GLU A 77 8.36 -10.56 4.84
N VAL A 78 7.57 -11.51 4.34
CA VAL A 78 6.94 -11.40 3.01
C VAL A 78 6.05 -10.16 2.95
N ASP A 79 5.18 -9.94 3.95
CA ASP A 79 4.31 -8.76 4.02
C ASP A 79 5.14 -7.45 4.04
N ARG A 80 6.29 -7.43 4.74
CA ARG A 80 7.21 -6.27 4.77
C ARG A 80 7.84 -6.00 3.42
N ILE A 81 8.41 -7.02 2.78
CA ILE A 81 9.06 -6.89 1.47
C ILE A 81 8.03 -6.44 0.44
N PHE A 82 6.83 -7.01 0.49
CA PHE A 82 5.74 -6.70 -0.43
C PHE A 82 5.22 -5.27 -0.27
N GLY A 83 5.00 -4.81 0.97
CA GLY A 83 4.62 -3.42 1.22
C GLY A 83 5.69 -2.43 0.75
N THR A 84 6.96 -2.77 0.96
CA THR A 84 8.10 -1.94 0.56
C THR A 84 8.18 -1.81 -0.96
N ILE A 85 8.10 -2.94 -1.68
CA ILE A 85 8.22 -2.94 -3.13
C ILE A 85 7.01 -2.29 -3.82
N LEU A 86 5.83 -2.34 -3.21
CA LEU A 86 4.64 -1.61 -3.68
C LEU A 86 4.69 -0.11 -3.40
N GLY A 87 5.74 0.36 -2.72
CA GLY A 87 6.00 1.76 -2.44
C GLY A 87 5.12 2.34 -1.33
N PHE A 88 4.79 1.54 -0.32
CA PHE A 88 4.01 2.00 0.83
C PHE A 88 4.91 2.63 1.91
N PRO A 89 4.36 3.53 2.75
CA PRO A 89 5.10 4.11 3.86
C PRO A 89 5.54 3.02 4.88
N PRO A 90 6.75 3.12 5.46
CA PRO A 90 7.23 2.16 6.46
C PRO A 90 6.29 1.97 7.65
N LYS A 91 5.70 3.05 8.18
CA LYS A 91 4.78 2.98 9.33
C LYS A 91 3.49 2.23 9.00
N ALA A 92 2.94 2.42 7.80
CA ALA A 92 1.79 1.64 7.33
C ALA A 92 2.12 0.15 7.19
N ILE A 93 3.32 -0.20 6.73
CA ILE A 93 3.79 -1.58 6.63
C ILE A 93 3.92 -2.20 8.01
N GLU A 94 4.57 -1.51 8.96
CA GLU A 94 4.70 -1.95 10.35
C GLU A 94 3.34 -2.22 11.00
N TYR A 95 2.40 -1.30 10.82
CA TYR A 95 1.03 -1.44 11.32
C TYR A 95 0.34 -2.68 10.74
N TYR A 96 0.39 -2.87 9.42
CA TYR A 96 -0.24 -4.01 8.76
C TYR A 96 0.37 -5.34 9.25
N VAL A 97 1.70 -5.44 9.28
CA VAL A 97 2.40 -6.67 9.69
C VAL A 97 2.03 -7.02 11.12
N ARG A 98 2.06 -6.05 12.04
CA ARG A 98 1.67 -6.26 13.44
C ARG A 98 0.20 -6.69 13.54
N MET A 99 -0.70 -6.04 12.81
CA MET A 99 -2.13 -6.41 12.83
C MET A 99 -2.34 -7.86 12.38
N MET A 100 -1.67 -8.29 11.31
CA MET A 100 -1.76 -9.67 10.81
C MET A 100 -1.09 -10.68 11.75
N GLU A 101 -0.02 -10.30 12.44
CA GLU A 101 0.65 -11.12 13.45
C GLU A 101 -0.28 -11.41 14.64
N GLU A 102 -0.98 -10.40 15.17
CA GLU A 102 -1.97 -10.57 16.24
C GLU A 102 -3.14 -11.46 15.81
N GLU A 103 -3.61 -11.33 14.57
CA GLU A 103 -4.64 -12.21 14.00
C GLU A 103 -4.19 -13.66 13.96
N ARG A 104 -2.97 -13.93 13.46
CA ARG A 104 -2.39 -15.28 13.35
C ARG A 104 -2.13 -15.92 14.71
N ARG A 105 -1.76 -15.13 15.72
CA ARG A 105 -1.58 -15.59 17.11
C ARG A 105 -2.90 -15.87 17.83
N GLY A 106 -4.04 -15.51 17.23
CA GLY A 106 -5.35 -15.63 17.87
C GLY A 106 -5.60 -14.58 18.95
N ASN A 107 -4.81 -13.50 18.99
CA ASN A 107 -5.01 -12.38 19.91
C ASN A 107 -6.12 -11.45 19.38
N LEU A 108 -7.34 -11.97 19.39
CA LEU A 108 -8.48 -11.32 18.74
C LEU A 108 -8.82 -9.97 19.38
N GLU A 109 -8.58 -9.78 20.68
CA GLU A 109 -8.83 -8.50 21.36
C GLU A 109 -7.93 -7.39 20.80
N VAL A 110 -6.62 -7.60 20.78
CA VAL A 110 -5.67 -6.61 20.23
C VAL A 110 -5.91 -6.38 18.74
N TYR A 111 -6.18 -7.46 17.98
CA TYR A 111 -6.55 -7.33 16.57
C TYR A 111 -7.77 -6.43 16.36
N GLN A 112 -8.85 -6.60 17.15
CA GLN A 112 -10.03 -5.74 17.03
C GLN A 112 -9.73 -4.29 17.43
N GLN A 113 -8.94 -4.06 18.48
CA GLN A 113 -8.51 -2.71 18.88
C GLN A 113 -7.70 -2.02 17.79
N MET A 114 -6.83 -2.74 17.07
CA MET A 114 -6.13 -2.21 15.90
C MET A 114 -7.12 -1.94 14.76
N LYS A 115 -7.97 -2.91 14.44
CA LYS A 115 -8.98 -2.80 13.38
C LYS A 115 -9.92 -1.61 13.55
N ASN A 116 -10.31 -1.28 14.79
CA ASN A 116 -11.15 -0.11 15.10
C ASN A 116 -10.46 1.23 14.81
N ARG A 117 -9.12 1.24 14.80
CA ARG A 117 -8.28 2.42 14.49
C ARG A 117 -7.75 2.40 13.06
N LYS A 118 -8.17 1.42 12.26
CA LYS A 118 -7.71 1.25 10.88
C LYS A 118 -8.34 2.30 9.96
N ILE A 119 -7.48 3.02 9.25
CA ILE A 119 -7.88 3.83 8.08
C ILE A 119 -7.25 3.26 6.81
N ALA A 120 -7.84 3.55 5.66
CA ALA A 120 -7.15 3.36 4.38
C ALA A 120 -6.68 4.72 3.86
N ILE A 121 -5.43 4.83 3.40
CA ILE A 121 -4.91 6.05 2.78
C ILE A 121 -4.73 5.79 1.29
N ILE A 122 -5.16 6.74 0.46
CA ILE A 122 -5.14 6.67 -1.00
C ILE A 122 -4.46 7.91 -1.57
N TYR A 123 -3.35 7.74 -2.28
CA TYR A 123 -2.61 8.83 -2.95
C TYR A 123 -1.69 8.26 -4.03
N CYS A 124 -1.58 8.91 -5.19
CA CYS A 124 -0.65 8.53 -6.27
C CYS A 124 -0.66 7.03 -6.64
N GLY A 125 -1.84 6.40 -6.68
CA GLY A 125 -1.97 4.96 -6.97
C GLY A 125 -1.52 4.04 -5.81
N CYS A 126 -1.13 4.58 -4.66
CA CYS A 126 -1.02 3.82 -3.41
C CYS A 126 -2.40 3.75 -2.75
N SER A 127 -2.75 2.56 -2.24
CA SER A 127 -3.94 2.32 -1.43
C SER A 127 -3.58 1.26 -0.38
N PHE A 128 -3.43 1.66 0.87
CA PHE A 128 -2.94 0.80 1.95
C PHE A 128 -3.66 1.09 3.26
N SER A 129 -3.55 0.16 4.21
CA SER A 129 -4.11 0.31 5.57
C SER A 129 -3.07 0.96 6.50
N SER A 130 -3.53 1.79 7.43
CA SER A 130 -2.70 2.46 8.44
C SER A 130 -3.44 2.53 9.78
N ASP A 131 -2.71 2.70 10.88
CA ASP A 131 -3.28 3.22 12.12
C ASP A 131 -3.67 4.68 11.89
N ILE A 132 -4.78 5.11 12.47
CA ILE A 132 -5.19 6.51 12.43
C ILE A 132 -4.16 7.42 13.10
N LYS A 133 -3.48 6.96 14.15
CA LYS A 133 -2.43 7.71 14.87
C LYS A 133 -1.19 7.97 14.01
N ASP A 134 -0.98 7.14 12.99
CA ASP A 134 0.14 7.25 12.04
C ASP A 134 -0.25 8.00 10.76
N PHE A 135 -1.44 8.62 10.71
CA PHE A 135 -1.93 9.28 9.51
C PHE A 135 -0.96 10.37 9.03
N GLU A 136 -0.57 11.30 9.90
CA GLU A 136 0.28 12.44 9.55
C GLU A 136 1.62 11.98 8.97
N ILE A 137 2.32 11.09 9.67
CA ILE A 137 3.63 10.60 9.21
C ILE A 137 3.54 9.88 7.87
N ASN A 138 2.47 9.12 7.63
CA ASN A 138 2.25 8.43 6.36
C ASN A 138 1.87 9.40 5.23
N ALA A 139 1.05 10.42 5.52
CA ALA A 139 0.68 11.45 4.55
C ALA A 139 1.89 12.26 4.09
N LEU A 140 2.72 12.70 5.03
CA LEU A 140 3.93 13.47 4.72
C LEU A 140 4.95 12.64 3.95
N TRP A 141 5.14 11.38 4.33
CA TRP A 141 6.00 10.47 3.59
C TRP A 141 5.54 10.30 2.13
N LEU A 142 4.23 10.20 1.91
CA LEU A 142 3.68 10.07 0.55
C LEU A 142 3.91 11.32 -0.29
N LEU A 143 3.73 12.51 0.29
CA LEU A 143 3.93 13.78 -0.41
C LEU A 143 5.41 14.01 -0.77
N ASP A 144 6.32 13.62 0.12
CA ASP A 144 7.77 13.65 -0.12
C ASP A 144 8.19 12.62 -1.16
N LYS A 145 7.73 11.37 -1.02
CA LYS A 145 8.10 10.27 -1.92
C LYS A 145 7.54 10.44 -3.34
N TYR A 146 6.34 10.99 -3.45
CA TYR A 146 5.62 11.15 -4.71
C TYR A 146 5.20 12.62 -4.92
N PRO A 147 6.16 13.53 -5.18
CA PRO A 147 5.93 14.97 -5.26
C PRO A 147 5.35 15.41 -6.63
N TYR A 148 4.63 14.52 -7.32
CA TYR A 148 4.14 14.76 -8.66
C TYR A 148 2.92 15.68 -8.65
N GLU A 149 2.96 16.77 -9.42
CA GLU A 149 1.87 17.76 -9.50
C GLU A 149 0.53 17.14 -9.93
N GLU A 150 0.58 16.15 -10.80
CA GLU A 150 -0.63 15.42 -11.19
C GLU A 150 -1.23 14.61 -10.02
N ALA A 151 -0.39 13.99 -9.19
CA ALA A 151 -0.86 13.27 -8.00
C ALA A 151 -1.48 14.22 -6.97
N LYS A 152 -0.90 15.42 -6.79
CA LYS A 152 -1.47 16.47 -5.94
C LYS A 152 -2.83 16.93 -6.45
N LYS A 153 -2.97 17.19 -7.76
CA LYS A 153 -4.25 17.56 -8.39
C LYS A 153 -5.32 16.47 -8.25
N ASP A 154 -4.91 15.21 -8.35
CA ASP A 154 -5.79 14.06 -8.12
C ASP A 154 -6.24 13.93 -6.66
N GLY A 155 -5.50 14.50 -5.72
CA GLY A 155 -5.80 14.56 -4.30
C GLY A 155 -5.42 13.31 -3.51
N MET A 156 -5.22 13.52 -2.21
CA MET A 156 -5.12 12.45 -1.21
C MET A 156 -6.48 12.23 -0.56
N TYR A 157 -6.79 10.97 -0.26
CA TYR A 157 -8.02 10.60 0.43
C TYR A 157 -7.73 9.60 1.53
N ILE A 158 -8.58 9.62 2.56
CA ILE A 158 -8.69 8.48 3.47
C ILE A 158 -10.04 7.78 3.31
N ARG A 159 -10.10 6.52 3.73
CA ARG A 159 -11.35 5.86 4.08
C ARG A 159 -11.43 5.62 5.57
N LEU A 160 -12.46 6.15 6.19
CA LEU A 160 -12.78 6.00 7.60
C LEU A 160 -14.27 5.63 7.71
N ASN A 161 -14.59 4.54 8.40
CA ASN A 161 -15.97 4.06 8.57
C ASN A 161 -16.77 3.89 7.26
N GLY A 162 -16.09 3.56 6.16
CA GLY A 162 -16.69 3.41 4.82
C GLY A 162 -16.83 4.72 4.04
N GLU A 163 -16.68 5.86 4.70
CA GLU A 163 -16.70 7.18 4.05
C GLU A 163 -15.33 7.49 3.45
N ARG A 164 -15.35 8.16 2.28
CA ARG A 164 -14.14 8.64 1.62
C ARG A 164 -14.00 10.13 1.87
N LEU A 165 -12.97 10.51 2.64
CA LEU A 165 -12.71 11.90 3.02
C LEU A 165 -11.52 12.44 2.24
N PRO A 166 -11.63 13.62 1.59
CA PRO A 166 -10.49 14.29 0.99
C PRO A 166 -9.56 14.83 2.07
N VAL A 167 -8.25 14.68 1.87
CA VAL A 167 -7.22 15.22 2.76
C VAL A 167 -6.74 16.57 2.21
N PRO A 168 -6.71 17.63 3.02
CA PRO A 168 -6.12 18.89 2.63
C PRO A 168 -4.58 18.78 2.67
N ILE A 169 -3.94 18.86 1.51
CA ILE A 169 -2.49 18.60 1.34
C ILE A 169 -1.67 19.83 0.94
N GLU A 170 -2.25 21.03 0.99
CA GLU A 170 -1.57 22.26 0.54
C GLU A 170 -0.43 22.66 1.46
N ASN A 171 -0.55 22.36 2.75
CA ASN A 171 0.50 22.62 3.73
C ASN A 171 0.41 21.70 4.95
N TYR A 172 1.52 21.65 5.69
CA TYR A 172 1.68 20.85 6.90
C TYR A 172 0.58 21.12 7.96
N ARG A 173 0.22 22.39 8.17
CA ARG A 173 -0.79 22.77 9.17
C ARG A 173 -2.15 22.16 8.86
N GLN A 174 -2.58 22.17 7.61
CA GLN A 174 -3.85 21.55 7.21
C GLN A 174 -3.85 20.04 7.43
N ILE A 175 -2.73 19.36 7.19
CA ILE A 175 -2.60 17.92 7.45
C ILE A 175 -2.75 17.63 8.94
N MET A 176 -2.12 18.43 9.81
CA MET A 176 -2.27 18.30 11.27
C MET A 176 -3.70 18.56 11.74
N GLU A 177 -4.31 19.66 11.29
CA GLU A 177 -5.71 20.00 11.66
C GLU A 177 -6.68 18.89 11.20
N PHE A 178 -6.43 18.30 10.03
CA PHE A 178 -7.18 17.14 9.56
C PHE A 178 -6.92 15.88 10.39
N HIS A 179 -5.68 15.65 10.84
CA HIS A 179 -5.35 14.53 11.73
C HIS A 179 -6.12 14.61 13.05
N GLU A 180 -6.15 15.77 13.69
CA GLU A 180 -6.94 16.01 14.91
C GLU A 180 -8.44 15.78 14.69
N TYR A 181 -8.96 16.25 13.55
CA TYR A 181 -10.36 16.03 13.17
C TYR A 181 -10.70 14.54 13.08
N ILE A 182 -9.88 13.74 12.40
CA ILE A 182 -10.16 12.31 12.23
C ILE A 182 -9.95 11.52 13.52
N LEU A 183 -9.01 11.93 14.39
CA LEU A 183 -8.83 11.34 15.71
C LEU A 183 -10.08 11.52 16.59
N GLY A 184 -10.73 12.68 16.53
CA GLY A 184 -11.99 12.92 17.24
C GLY A 184 -13.19 12.14 16.68
N ALA A 185 -13.10 11.62 15.46
CA ALA A 185 -14.17 10.87 14.80
C ALA A 185 -14.15 9.36 15.08
N VAL A 186 -13.09 8.84 15.71
CA VAL A 186 -12.97 7.42 16.08
C VAL A 186 -13.32 7.24 17.56
N PRO A 187 -14.36 6.45 17.91
CA PRO A 187 -14.63 6.09 19.30
C PRO A 187 -13.44 5.33 19.88
N VAL A 188 -12.96 5.76 21.05
CA VAL A 188 -11.91 5.09 21.83
C VAL A 188 -12.44 3.80 22.45
#